data_AF-A0A6I5C5M0-F1
#
_entry.id   AF-A0A6I5C5M0-F1
#
_cell.length_a   1.000
_cell.length_b   1.000
_cell.length_c   1.000
_cell.angle_alpha   90.00
_cell.angle_beta   90.00
_cell.angle_gamma   90.00
#
_symmetry.space_group_name_H-M   'P 1'
#
loop_
_entity.id
_entity.type
_entity.pdbx_description
1 polymer ?
#
loop_
_entity_poly.entity_id
_entity_poly.type
_entity_poly.pdbx_seq_one_letter_code
_entity_poly.pdbx_strand_id
1 'polypeptide(L)'
;RAAGGGGEELRSLAAWFHETLAQSCGSPALTAALAQLRHKITWMYGAPDPADPAETWAGHGATVDAVARGDAERARALTALHTERMTAAQRASARKHPVNTAGARN
;
A
#
# COMPACT_ATOMS: atom_id res chain seq x y z
N ARG A 1 1.84 7.00 27.20
CA ARG A 1 0.84 6.89 26.11
C ARG A 1 1.43 7.12 24.70
N ALA A 2 2.69 6.76 24.40
CA ALA A 2 3.33 7.23 23.15
C ALA A 2 4.10 6.17 22.34
N ALA A 3 3.86 4.87 22.54
CA ALA A 3 4.51 3.81 21.75
C ALA A 3 3.60 3.18 20.69
N GLY A 4 2.27 3.29 20.81
CA GLY A 4 1.31 2.70 19.87
C GLY A 4 0.87 3.62 18.72
N GLY A 5 0.95 4.95 18.91
CA GLY A 5 0.35 5.93 17.99
C GLY A 5 1.09 6.10 16.66
N GLY A 6 2.43 6.04 16.67
CA GLY A 6 3.22 6.31 15.46
C GLY A 6 2.98 5.28 14.35
N GLY A 7 2.87 4.00 14.68
CA GLY A 7 2.63 2.96 13.68
C GLY A 7 1.23 3.06 13.03
N GLU A 8 0.22 3.41 13.81
CA GLU A 8 -1.15 3.60 13.30
C GLU A 8 -1.27 4.86 12.45
N GLU A 9 -0.62 5.95 12.87
CA GLU A 9 -0.52 7.19 12.10
C GLU A 9 0.19 6.96 10.76
N LEU A 10 1.32 6.25 10.76
CA LEU A 10 2.04 5.89 9.53
C LEU A 10 1.22 5.00 8.60
N ARG A 11 0.44 4.04 9.15
CA ARG A 11 -0.51 3.24 8.34
C ARG A 11 -1.59 4.12 7.72
N SER A 12 -2.15 5.06 8.48
CA SER A 12 -3.15 6.00 7.99
C SER A 12 -2.59 6.87 6.85
N LEU A 13 -1.40 7.45 7.04
CA LEU A 13 -0.72 8.25 6.01
C LEU A 13 -0.37 7.41 4.77
N ALA A 14 0.15 6.19 4.95
CA ALA A 14 0.47 5.30 3.84
C ALA A 14 -0.77 4.93 2.99
N ALA A 15 -1.95 4.81 3.62
CA ALA A 15 -3.19 4.50 2.91
C ALA A 15 -3.63 5.60 1.94
N TRP A 16 -3.25 6.86 2.18
CA TRP A 16 -3.63 8.00 1.33
C TRP A 16 -2.57 8.36 0.28
N PHE A 17 -1.33 7.88 0.43
CA PHE A 17 -0.18 8.27 -0.38
C PHE A 17 -0.44 8.23 -1.90
N HIS A 18 -0.91 7.10 -2.43
CA HIS A 18 -1.11 6.94 -3.89
C HIS A 18 -2.19 7.86 -4.45
N GLU A 19 -3.21 8.18 -3.66
CA GLU A 19 -4.28 9.10 -4.05
C GLU A 19 -3.75 10.54 -4.12
N THR A 20 -2.96 10.97 -3.13
CA THR A 20 -2.30 12.28 -3.14
C THR A 20 -1.30 12.41 -4.28
N LEU A 21 -0.51 11.36 -4.55
CA LEU A 21 0.41 11.34 -5.68
C LEU A 21 -0.35 11.49 -7.02
N ALA A 22 -1.47 10.77 -7.20
CA ALA A 22 -2.29 10.86 -8.40
C ALA A 22 -2.87 12.25 -8.64
N GLN A 23 -3.35 12.90 -7.58
CA GLN A 23 -3.85 14.27 -7.62
C GLN A 23 -2.77 15.25 -8.11
N SER A 24 -1.52 15.05 -7.70
CA SER A 24 -0.39 15.90 -8.14
C SER A 24 -0.06 15.77 -9.64
N CYS A 25 -0.44 14.65 -10.29
CA CYS A 25 -0.19 14.43 -11.71
C CYS A 25 -1.10 15.24 -12.64
N GLY A 26 -2.10 15.96 -12.11
CA GLY A 26 -3.01 16.79 -12.91
C GLY A 26 -3.93 16.01 -13.86
N SER A 27 -4.06 14.69 -13.66
CA SER A 27 -4.93 13.81 -14.46
C SER A 27 -6.18 13.41 -13.65
N PRO A 28 -7.36 13.95 -13.97
CA PRO A 28 -8.61 13.62 -13.27
C PRO A 28 -8.97 12.13 -13.41
N ALA A 29 -8.72 11.56 -14.59
CA ALA A 29 -9.00 10.15 -14.86
C ALA A 29 -8.11 9.22 -14.00
N LEU A 30 -6.82 9.54 -13.85
CA LEU A 30 -5.89 8.78 -13.02
C LEU A 30 -6.28 8.87 -11.54
N THR A 31 -6.59 10.06 -11.07
CA THR A 31 -7.07 10.30 -9.70
C THR A 31 -8.31 9.46 -9.39
N ALA A 32 -9.31 9.50 -10.28
CA ALA A 32 -10.55 8.74 -10.12
C ALA A 32 -10.31 7.22 -10.11
N ALA A 33 -9.48 6.71 -11.03
CA ALA A 33 -9.15 5.29 -11.10
C ALA A 33 -8.45 4.79 -9.83
N LEU A 34 -7.50 5.54 -9.29
CA LEU A 34 -6.77 5.15 -8.08
C LEU A 34 -7.63 5.24 -6.82
N ALA A 35 -8.52 6.23 -6.72
CA ALA A 35 -9.49 6.30 -5.63
C ALA A 35 -10.44 5.09 -5.63
N GLN A 36 -10.97 4.72 -6.81
CA GLN A 36 -11.82 3.53 -6.96
C GLN A 36 -11.07 2.23 -6.62
N LEU A 37 -9.83 2.09 -7.08
CA LEU A 37 -9.00 0.92 -6.79
C LEU A 37 -8.73 0.79 -5.29
N ARG A 38 -8.39 1.90 -4.61
CA ARG A 38 -8.18 1.92 -3.15
C ARG A 38 -9.43 1.46 -2.41
N HIS A 39 -10.59 2.01 -2.77
CA HIS A 39 -11.85 1.63 -2.15
C HIS A 39 -12.15 0.13 -2.35
N LYS A 40 -11.95 -0.37 -3.58
CA LYS A 40 -12.11 -1.79 -3.89
C LYS A 40 -11.16 -2.66 -3.06
N ILE A 41 -9.89 -2.27 -2.90
CA ILE A 41 -8.93 -3.02 -2.10
C ILE A 41 -9.34 -3.08 -0.63
N THR A 42 -9.65 -1.92 -0.04
CA THR A 42 -10.08 -1.84 1.37
C THR A 42 -11.32 -2.69 1.63
N TRP A 43 -12.30 -2.64 0.74
CA TRP A 43 -13.58 -3.33 0.94
C TRP A 43 -13.55 -4.81 0.55
N MET A 44 -12.90 -5.18 -0.56
CA MET A 44 -12.96 -6.54 -1.12
C MET A 44 -11.84 -7.45 -0.62
N TYR A 45 -10.65 -6.91 -0.38
CA TYR A 45 -9.47 -7.71 -0.06
C TYR A 45 -8.97 -7.49 1.38
N GLY A 46 -9.54 -6.53 2.10
CA GLY A 46 -8.95 -5.98 3.31
C GLY A 46 -7.69 -5.19 2.96
N ALA A 47 -7.48 -4.05 3.62
CA ALA A 47 -6.21 -3.33 3.45
C ALA A 47 -5.07 -4.24 3.95
N PRO A 48 -4.05 -4.53 3.13
CA PRO A 48 -2.91 -5.31 3.59
C PRO A 48 -2.25 -4.55 4.75
N ASP A 49 -2.16 -5.18 5.91
CA ASP A 49 -1.44 -4.60 7.04
C ASP A 49 0.07 -4.72 6.74
N PRO A 50 0.79 -3.60 6.54
CA PRO A 50 2.22 -3.67 6.30
C PRO A 50 2.90 -4.26 7.54
N ALA A 51 3.72 -5.29 7.33
CA ALA A 51 4.49 -5.92 8.40
C ALA A 51 5.41 -4.91 9.12
N ASP A 52 5.84 -3.87 8.41
CA ASP A 52 6.55 -2.70 8.94
C ASP A 52 6.01 -1.38 8.34
N PRO A 53 5.20 -0.62 9.09
CA PRO A 53 4.70 0.69 8.67
C PRO A 53 5.82 1.73 8.42
N ALA A 54 6.95 1.64 9.12
CA ALA A 54 8.05 2.59 8.98
C ALA A 54 8.84 2.35 7.68
N GLU A 55 9.12 1.09 7.33
CA GLU A 55 9.74 0.77 6.04
C GLU A 55 8.83 1.19 4.87
N THR A 56 7.52 0.94 4.99
CA THR A 56 6.54 1.33 3.97
C THR A 56 6.53 2.85 3.78
N TRP A 57 6.54 3.61 4.87
CA TRP A 57 6.57 5.07 4.82
C TRP A 57 7.89 5.63 4.26
N ALA A 58 9.03 5.03 4.64
CA ALA A 58 10.33 5.42 4.08
C ALA A 58 10.40 5.20 2.56
N GLY A 59 9.81 4.10 2.07
CA GLY A 59 9.67 3.84 0.62
C GLY A 59 8.87 4.92 -0.11
N HIS A 60 7.77 5.40 0.47
CA HIS A 60 7.00 6.52 -0.08
C HIS A 60 7.81 7.82 -0.12
N GLY A 61 8.57 8.12 0.95
CA GLY A 61 9.48 9.27 0.98
C GLY A 61 10.52 9.24 -0.14
N ALA A 62 11.10 8.07 -0.41
CA ALA A 62 12.05 7.90 -1.51
C ALA A 62 11.42 8.13 -2.90
N THR A 63 10.16 7.70 -3.09
CA THR A 63 9.41 7.96 -4.32
C THR A 63 9.16 9.46 -4.51
N VAL A 64 8.74 10.17 -3.46
CA VAL A 64 8.50 11.63 -3.54
C VAL A 64 9.78 12.40 -3.80
N ASP A 65 10.90 12.02 -3.16
CA ASP A 65 12.20 12.66 -3.41
C ASP A 65 12.65 12.47 -4.88
N ALA A 66 12.47 11.27 -5.44
CA ALA A 66 12.77 11.01 -6.86
C ALA A 66 11.89 11.87 -7.79
N VAL A 67 10.58 11.98 -7.51
CA VAL A 67 9.66 12.85 -8.26
C VAL A 67 10.07 14.32 -8.16
N ALA A 68 10.39 14.81 -6.96
CA ALA A 68 10.80 16.19 -6.72
C ALA A 68 12.11 16.54 -7.45
N ARG A 69 13.00 15.57 -7.64
CA ARG A 69 14.24 15.71 -8.42
C ARG A 69 14.05 15.56 -9.93
N GLY A 70 12.86 15.19 -10.40
CA GLY A 70 12.59 14.92 -11.81
C GLY A 70 13.15 13.57 -12.32
N ASP A 71 13.55 12.67 -11.42
CA ASP A 71 14.10 11.35 -11.78
C ASP A 71 12.98 10.33 -11.97
N ALA A 72 12.39 10.34 -13.16
CA ALA A 72 11.24 9.51 -13.50
C ALA A 72 11.54 8.01 -13.46
N GLU A 73 12.74 7.59 -13.88
CA GLU A 73 13.11 6.18 -13.93
C GLU A 73 13.30 5.62 -12.51
N ARG A 74 13.93 6.40 -11.62
CA ARG A 74 14.04 6.04 -10.21
C ARG A 74 12.68 5.97 -9.53
N ALA A 75 11.80 6.94 -9.77
CA ALA A 75 10.45 6.93 -9.21
C ALA A 75 9.66 5.69 -9.67
N ARG A 76 9.81 5.30 -10.95
CA ARG A 76 9.20 4.09 -11.51
C ARG A 76 9.76 2.82 -10.87
N ALA A 77 11.07 2.70 -10.75
CA ALA A 77 11.71 1.53 -10.14
C ALA A 77 11.30 1.34 -8.67
N LEU A 78 11.26 2.42 -7.89
CA LEU A 78 10.82 2.39 -6.49
C LEU A 78 9.34 1.98 -6.36
N THR A 79 8.48 2.49 -7.24
CA THR A 79 7.06 2.12 -7.26
C THR A 79 6.86 0.66 -7.65
N ALA A 80 7.60 0.15 -8.64
CA ALA A 80 7.55 -1.25 -9.01
C ALA A 80 7.96 -2.16 -7.84
N LEU A 81 9.10 -1.88 -7.20
CA LEU A 81 9.57 -2.62 -6.04
C LEU A 81 8.54 -2.62 -4.88
N HIS A 82 7.88 -1.50 -4.64
CA HIS A 82 6.80 -1.42 -3.65
C HIS A 82 5.66 -2.40 -3.96
N THR A 83 5.18 -2.44 -5.22
CA THR A 83 4.11 -3.37 -5.63
C THR A 83 4.52 -4.83 -5.55
N GLU A 84 5.78 -5.16 -5.87
CA GLU A 84 6.34 -6.51 -5.76
C GLU A 84 6.34 -6.99 -4.30
N ARG A 85 6.79 -6.14 -3.37
CA ARG A 85 6.79 -6.42 -1.93
C ARG A 85 5.38 -6.63 -1.38
N MET A 86 4.43 -5.78 -1.76
CA MET A 86 3.03 -5.94 -1.36
C MET A 86 2.44 -7.26 -1.89
N THR A 87 2.73 -7.60 -3.14
CA THR A 87 2.24 -8.85 -3.74
C THR A 87 2.85 -10.08 -3.04
N ALA A 88 4.14 -10.04 -2.69
CA ALA A 88 4.79 -11.09 -1.92
C ALA A 88 4.16 -11.25 -0.52
N ALA A 89 3.88 -10.14 0.17
CA ALA A 89 3.22 -10.14 1.47
C ALA A 89 1.81 -10.74 1.39
N GLN A 90 0.99 -10.36 0.40
CA GLN A 90 -0.34 -10.93 0.18
C GLN A 90 -0.30 -12.44 -0.07
N ARG A 91 0.63 -12.93 -0.92
CA ARG A 91 0.82 -14.37 -1.15
C ARG A 91 1.24 -15.10 0.12
N ALA A 92 2.12 -14.50 0.94
CA ALA A 92 2.53 -15.07 2.21
C ALA A 92 1.36 -15.18 3.19
N SER A 93 0.50 -14.16 3.27
CA SER A 93 -0.71 -14.18 4.09
C SER A 93 -1.74 -15.21 3.60
N ALA A 94 -1.95 -15.32 2.28
CA ALA A 94 -2.81 -16.35 1.70
C ALA A 94 -2.33 -17.78 2.03
N ARG A 95 -1.01 -18.02 2.02
CA ARG A 95 -0.42 -19.32 2.42
C ARG A 95 -0.58 -19.61 3.92
N LYS A 96 -0.59 -18.57 4.76
CA LYS A 96 -0.78 -18.68 6.22
C LYS A 96 -2.24 -18.89 6.62
N HIS A 97 -3.19 -18.62 5.74
CA HIS A 97 -4.60 -18.96 5.95
C HIS A 97 -4.85 -20.41 5.50
N PRO A 98 -4.86 -21.42 6.39
CA PRO A 98 -5.53 -22.66 6.06
C PRO A 98 -7.00 -22.32 5.85
N VAL A 99 -7.48 -22.50 4.63
CA VAL A 99 -8.92 -22.51 4.37
C VAL A 99 -9.53 -23.57 5.29
N ASN A 100 -10.33 -23.13 6.26
CA ASN A 100 -11.03 -24.03 7.17
C ASN A 100 -12.07 -24.81 6.35
N THR A 101 -11.67 -25.96 5.81
CA THR A 101 -12.53 -26.94 5.13
C THR A 101 -12.64 -28.24 5.94
N ALA A 102 -12.56 -28.16 7.27
CA ALA A 102 -12.79 -29.30 8.16
C ALA A 102 -13.77 -28.92 9.28
N GLY A 103 -15.06 -28.96 8.94
CA GLY A 103 -16.15 -28.74 9.90
C GLY A 103 -17.53 -29.16 9.40
N ALA A 104 -17.59 -30.05 8.39
CA ALA A 104 -18.77 -30.85 8.13
C ALA A 104 -18.53 -32.23 8.76
N ARG A 105 -19.24 -32.52 9.85
CA ARG A 105 -19.63 -33.83 10.41
C ARG A 105 -19.71 -33.78 11.94
N ASN A 106 -20.89 -33.50 12.47
CA ASN A 106 -21.77 -34.52 13.05
C ASN A 106 -23.17 -33.95 13.27
#